data_AF-A0A248KK93-F1
#
_entry.id   AF-A0A248KK93-F1
#
_cell.length_a   1.000
_cell.length_b   1.000
_cell.length_c   1.000
_cell.angle_alpha   90.00
_cell.angle_beta   90.00
_cell.angle_gamma   90.00
#
_symmetry.space_group_name_H-M   'P 1'
#
loop_
_entity.id
_entity.type
_entity.pdbx_description
1 polymer ?
#
loop_
_entity_poly.entity_id
_entity_poly.type
_entity_poly.pdbx_seq_one_letter_code
_entity_poly.pdbx_strand_id
1 'polypeptide(L)'
;MVCEMTVSNKGRLTGFKFYEAVMSSHARLTYTKVWHMLQGDQELREQYAPLVKHIEELHNLYKVLDQARAERGGISFESEEAKFIFNADRRIERIEQTQRNDAHKLIEECMILANISAARFVEKAKEPALFRIHDKPTTEAITAFRSVLSELGSNCRVATNRSRATTLSCWNPLPTDRMPKCCKPCCCVR
;
A
#
# COMPACT_ATOMS: atom_id res chain seq x y z
N MET A 1 7.62 -14.83 -16.66
CA MET A 1 7.84 -13.40 -16.95
C MET A 1 8.37 -12.73 -15.69
N VAL A 2 9.44 -11.97 -15.78
CA VAL A 2 10.08 -11.22 -14.68
C VAL A 2 10.16 -9.74 -15.05
N CYS A 3 9.96 -8.87 -14.06
CA CYS A 3 10.20 -7.44 -14.16
C CYS A 3 11.43 -7.08 -13.31
N GLU A 4 12.52 -6.70 -13.98
CA GLU A 4 13.70 -6.16 -13.33
C GLU A 4 13.59 -4.64 -13.32
N MET A 5 13.77 -4.01 -12.16
CA MET A 5 13.60 -2.57 -11.98
C MET A 5 14.83 -1.96 -11.33
N THR A 6 15.22 -0.78 -11.79
CA THR A 6 16.26 0.04 -11.16
C THR A 6 15.60 1.22 -10.46
N VAL A 7 15.89 1.36 -9.16
CA VAL A 7 15.34 2.42 -8.31
C VAL A 7 16.49 3.27 -7.78
N SER A 8 16.36 4.60 -7.86
CA SER A 8 17.35 5.51 -7.28
C SER A 8 17.26 5.55 -5.76
N ASN A 9 18.30 6.07 -5.11
CA ASN A 9 18.31 6.35 -3.67
C ASN A 9 17.21 7.32 -3.18
N LYS A 10 16.50 7.99 -4.10
CA LYS A 10 15.33 8.84 -3.80
C LYS A 10 14.00 8.17 -4.14
N GLY A 11 13.99 6.85 -4.35
CA GLY A 11 12.76 6.08 -4.60
C GLY A 11 12.14 6.35 -5.97
N ARG A 12 12.93 6.82 -6.94
CA ARG A 12 12.47 7.01 -8.33
C ARG A 12 12.82 5.80 -9.18
N LEU A 13 11.83 5.26 -9.88
CA LEU A 13 12.05 4.25 -10.93
C LEU A 13 12.83 4.89 -12.10
N THR A 14 14.07 4.46 -12.31
CA THR A 14 14.97 4.98 -13.36
C THR A 14 15.03 4.06 -14.58
N GLY A 15 14.76 2.77 -14.43
CA GLY A 15 14.77 1.81 -15.52
C GLY A 15 13.96 0.56 -15.18
N PHE A 16 13.52 -0.15 -16.22
CA PHE A 16 12.88 -1.45 -16.08
C PHE A 16 13.11 -2.31 -17.33
N LYS A 17 13.09 -3.64 -17.16
CA LYS A 17 13.17 -4.63 -18.25
C LYS A 17 12.23 -5.79 -17.96
N PHE A 18 11.51 -6.23 -18.99
CA PHE A 18 10.68 -7.43 -18.95
C PHE A 18 11.33 -8.54 -19.77
N TYR A 19 11.34 -9.76 -19.22
CA TYR A 19 11.86 -10.94 -19.91
C TYR A 19 11.28 -12.23 -19.33
N GLU A 20 11.31 -13.31 -20.12
CA GLU A 20 10.95 -14.64 -19.65
C GLU A 20 12.08 -15.24 -18.82
N ALA A 21 11.72 -15.93 -17.75
CA ALA A 21 12.66 -16.58 -16.86
C ALA A 21 11.98 -17.73 -16.11
N VAL A 22 12.79 -18.68 -15.63
CA VAL A 22 12.39 -19.74 -14.72
C VAL A 22 12.85 -19.36 -13.32
N MET A 23 11.97 -19.49 -12.32
CA MET A 23 12.30 -19.21 -10.92
C MET A 23 12.19 -20.47 -10.07
N SER A 24 13.09 -20.61 -9.09
CA SER A 24 12.97 -21.58 -8.00
C SER A 24 12.81 -20.81 -6.69
N SER A 25 11.65 -20.93 -6.04
CA SER A 25 11.39 -20.25 -4.78
C SER A 25 12.11 -20.96 -3.63
N HIS A 26 12.90 -20.21 -2.86
CA HIS A 26 13.72 -20.77 -1.78
C HIS A 26 12.96 -20.86 -0.44
N ALA A 27 11.87 -20.12 -0.27
CA ALA A 27 11.04 -20.17 0.94
C ALA A 27 9.63 -19.64 0.70
N ARG A 28 8.68 -20.13 1.52
CA ARG A 28 7.33 -19.56 1.65
C ARG A 28 7.22 -18.84 2.99
N LEU A 29 7.20 -17.52 2.96
CA LEU A 29 7.15 -16.68 4.15
C LEU A 29 5.75 -16.08 4.32
N THR A 30 5.37 -15.84 5.58
CA THR A 30 4.17 -15.07 5.92
C THR A 30 4.57 -13.65 6.32
N TYR A 31 3.67 -12.68 6.14
CA TYR A 31 3.93 -11.29 6.56
C TYR A 31 4.33 -11.19 8.03
N THR A 32 3.70 -12.00 8.89
CA THR A 32 4.03 -12.08 10.32
C THR A 32 5.48 -12.54 10.53
N LYS A 33 5.93 -13.61 9.87
CA LYS A 33 7.32 -14.08 9.97
C LYS A 33 8.32 -13.03 9.47
N VAL A 34 8.04 -12.40 8.33
CA VAL A 34 8.88 -11.33 7.78
C VAL A 34 8.97 -10.16 8.75
N TRP A 35 7.85 -9.75 9.32
CA TRP A 35 7.80 -8.70 10.32
C TRP A 35 8.62 -9.03 11.56
N HIS A 36 8.48 -10.24 12.12
CA HIS A 36 9.27 -10.66 13.28
C HIS A 36 10.78 -10.72 12.98
N MET A 37 11.18 -11.21 11.79
CA MET A 37 12.59 -11.19 11.38
C MET A 37 13.15 -9.76 11.27
N LEU A 38 12.35 -8.81 10.79
CA LEU A 38 12.71 -7.39 10.74
C LEU A 38 12.74 -6.72 12.12
N GLN A 39 11.97 -7.24 13.09
CA GLN A 39 11.99 -6.80 14.49
C GLN A 39 13.13 -7.44 15.31
N GLY A 40 13.93 -8.34 14.72
CA GLY A 40 15.09 -8.95 15.38
C GLY A 40 14.82 -10.29 16.06
N ASP A 41 13.77 -11.01 15.68
CA ASP A 41 13.52 -12.37 16.16
C ASP A 41 14.68 -13.32 15.79
N GLN A 42 15.45 -13.72 16.81
CA GLN A 42 16.68 -14.49 16.66
C GLN A 42 16.41 -15.89 16.05
N GLU A 43 15.37 -16.58 16.51
CA GLU A 43 15.04 -17.95 16.07
C GLU A 43 14.66 -17.98 14.59
N LEU A 44 13.80 -17.04 14.16
CA LEU A 44 13.43 -16.93 12.75
C LEU A 44 14.62 -16.49 11.90
N ARG A 45 15.46 -15.57 12.38
CA ARG A 45 16.63 -15.11 11.63
C ARG A 45 17.67 -16.23 11.43
N GLU A 46 17.85 -17.09 12.42
CA GLU A 46 18.70 -18.27 12.29
C GLU A 46 18.09 -19.30 11.33
N GLN A 47 16.78 -19.56 11.44
CA GLN A 47 16.07 -20.47 10.55
C GLN A 47 16.15 -20.06 9.07
N TYR A 48 16.04 -18.76 8.77
CA TYR A 48 16.06 -18.22 7.42
C TYR A 48 17.35 -17.44 7.10
N ALA A 49 18.47 -17.75 7.76
CA ALA A 49 19.72 -16.99 7.68
C ALA A 49 20.15 -16.57 6.26
N PRO A 50 20.05 -17.44 5.21
CA PRO A 50 20.40 -17.05 3.85
C PRO A 50 19.53 -15.93 3.25
N LEU A 51 18.30 -15.76 3.74
CA LEU A 51 17.32 -14.82 3.22
C LEU A 51 17.26 -13.51 3.99
N VAL A 52 17.74 -13.48 5.24
CA VAL A 52 17.63 -12.31 6.14
C VAL A 52 18.18 -11.05 5.49
N LYS A 53 19.38 -11.12 4.90
CA LYS A 53 20.00 -9.97 4.24
C LYS A 53 19.17 -9.43 3.08
N HIS A 54 18.56 -10.31 2.29
CA HIS A 54 17.70 -9.91 1.17
C HIS A 54 16.41 -9.25 1.65
N ILE A 55 15.85 -9.74 2.76
CA ILE A 55 14.65 -9.17 3.38
C ILE A 55 14.93 -7.78 3.96
N GLU A 56 16.07 -7.60 4.63
CA GLU A 56 16.51 -6.29 5.14
C GLU A 56 16.72 -5.28 4.02
N GLU A 57 17.33 -5.69 2.91
CA GLU A 57 17.53 -4.81 1.77
C GLU A 57 16.20 -4.40 1.11
N LEU A 58 15.24 -5.33 1.01
CA LEU A 58 13.88 -5.01 0.57
C LEU A 58 13.18 -4.04 1.53
N HIS A 59 13.40 -4.16 2.85
CA HIS A 59 12.83 -3.23 3.84
C HIS A 59 13.45 -1.84 3.73
N ASN A 60 14.76 -1.75 3.48
CA ASN A 60 15.45 -0.48 3.21
C ASN A 60 14.90 0.18 1.95
N LEU A 61 14.73 -0.59 0.86
CA LEU A 61 14.09 -0.11 -0.36
C LEU A 61 12.68 0.42 -0.08
N TYR A 62 11.87 -0.33 0.67
CA TYR A 62 10.51 0.09 1.06
C TYR A 62 10.49 1.45 1.76
N LYS A 63 11.37 1.68 2.74
CA LYS A 63 11.44 2.97 3.46
C LYS A 63 11.68 4.15 2.50
N VAL A 64 12.56 3.95 1.52
CA VAL A 64 12.85 4.96 0.49
C VAL A 64 11.63 5.18 -0.42
N LEU A 65 10.90 4.11 -0.77
CA LEU A 65 9.70 4.19 -1.61
C LEU A 65 8.52 4.86 -0.90
N ASP A 66 8.34 4.55 0.38
CA ASP A 66 7.29 5.14 1.22
C ASP A 66 7.50 6.65 1.38
N GLN A 67 8.75 7.07 1.66
CA GLN A 67 9.10 8.49 1.70
C GLN A 67 8.84 9.17 0.35
N ALA A 68 9.27 8.56 -0.77
CA ALA A 68 9.03 9.11 -2.10
C ALA A 68 7.53 9.14 -2.47
N ARG A 69 6.71 8.24 -1.90
CA ARG A 69 5.25 8.25 -2.06
C ARG A 69 4.61 9.41 -1.32
N ALA A 70 5.04 9.67 -0.08
CA ALA A 70 4.56 10.81 0.70
C ALA A 70 4.82 12.13 -0.02
N GLU A 71 6.01 12.30 -0.61
CA GLU A 71 6.37 13.50 -1.42
C GLU A 71 5.49 13.68 -2.67
N ARG A 72 5.00 12.59 -3.27
CA ARG A 72 4.09 12.62 -4.42
C ARG A 72 2.63 12.91 -4.04
N GLY A 73 2.31 12.98 -2.75
CA GLY A 73 0.95 13.14 -2.26
C GLY A 73 0.15 11.83 -2.30
N GLY A 74 0.81 10.68 -2.14
CA GLY A 74 0.13 9.40 -2.00
C GLY A 74 -0.70 9.39 -0.72
N ILE A 75 -2.01 9.18 -0.85
CA ILE A 75 -2.92 9.06 0.28
C ILE A 75 -3.01 7.57 0.64
N SER A 76 -2.63 7.21 1.87
CA SER A 76 -2.85 5.86 2.40
C SER A 76 -4.07 5.91 3.31
N PHE A 77 -5.16 5.28 2.89
CA PHE A 77 -6.27 4.98 3.78
C PHE A 77 -6.00 3.63 4.42
N GLU A 78 -5.89 3.59 5.75
CA GLU A 78 -5.86 2.32 6.48
C GLU A 78 -7.31 1.89 6.73
N SER A 79 -7.70 0.76 6.14
CA SER A 79 -8.99 0.13 6.41
C SER A 79 -8.77 -1.02 7.37
N GLU A 80 -9.58 -1.08 8.43
CA GLU A 80 -9.60 -2.21 9.33
C GLU A 80 -10.40 -3.36 8.69
N GLU A 81 -9.71 -4.44 8.33
CA GLU A 81 -10.35 -5.64 7.79
C GLU A 81 -10.56 -6.69 8.88
N ALA A 82 -11.78 -7.22 8.98
CA ALA A 82 -12.15 -8.26 9.93
C ALA A 82 -11.69 -9.65 9.47
N LYS A 83 -10.97 -10.36 10.34
CA LYS A 83 -10.53 -11.74 10.15
C LYS A 83 -11.38 -12.67 11.01
N PHE A 84 -12.02 -13.63 10.37
CA PHE A 84 -12.84 -14.64 11.05
C PHE A 84 -11.98 -15.87 11.39
N ILE A 85 -11.93 -16.22 12.68
CA ILE A 85 -11.27 -17.43 13.17
C ILE A 85 -12.34 -18.50 13.37
N PHE A 86 -12.14 -19.65 12.74
CA PHE A 86 -13.08 -20.77 12.78
C PHE A 86 -12.56 -21.89 13.69
N ASN A 87 -13.46 -22.51 14.44
CA ASN A 87 -13.16 -23.70 15.25
C ASN A 87 -13.18 -24.99 14.39
N ALA A 88 -12.91 -26.14 15.02
CA ALA A 88 -12.91 -27.45 14.36
C ALA A 88 -14.26 -27.79 13.68
N ASP A 89 -15.37 -27.29 14.22
CA ASP A 89 -16.72 -27.48 13.67
C ASP A 89 -17.07 -26.48 12.55
N ARG A 90 -16.09 -25.70 12.07
CA ARG A 90 -16.26 -24.62 11.07
C ARG A 90 -17.23 -23.51 11.50
N ARG A 91 -17.42 -23.32 12.81
CA ARG A 91 -18.16 -22.18 13.37
C ARG A 91 -17.21 -21.04 13.70
N ILE A 92 -17.71 -19.81 13.65
CA ILE A 92 -16.94 -18.62 14.02
C ILE A 92 -16.67 -18.71 15.53
N GLU A 93 -15.40 -18.81 15.88
CA GLU A 93 -14.93 -18.78 17.26
C GLU A 93 -14.78 -17.34 17.73
N ARG A 94 -14.11 -16.51 16.92
CA ARG A 94 -13.91 -15.08 17.19
C ARG A 94 -13.60 -14.29 15.92
N ILE A 95 -13.73 -12.97 16.03
CA ILE A 95 -13.42 -12.01 14.97
C ILE A 95 -12.26 -11.14 15.48
N GLU A 96 -11.18 -11.09 14.70
CA GLU A 96 -9.99 -10.31 15.00
C GLU A 96 -9.83 -9.19 13.95
N GLN A 97 -9.23 -8.07 14.32
CA GLN A 97 -8.82 -7.06 13.36
C GLN A 97 -7.48 -7.46 12.72
N THR A 98 -7.38 -7.36 11.40
CA THR A 98 -6.13 -7.59 10.70
C THR A 98 -5.21 -6.39 10.88
N GLN A 99 -4.06 -6.60 11.53
CA GLN A 99 -3.05 -5.56 11.68
C GLN A 99 -2.13 -5.51 10.46
N ARG A 100 -2.04 -4.32 9.84
CA ARG A 100 -1.14 -4.06 8.73
C ARG A 100 0.21 -3.61 9.27
N ASN A 101 1.24 -4.41 8.99
CA ASN A 101 2.63 -4.13 9.38
C ASN A 101 3.50 -3.78 8.16
N ASP A 102 4.77 -3.41 8.39
CA ASP A 102 5.68 -3.03 7.30
C ASP A 102 5.89 -4.11 6.25
N ALA A 103 5.79 -5.40 6.61
CA ALA A 103 5.94 -6.48 5.63
C ALA A 103 4.80 -6.45 4.58
N HIS A 104 3.60 -6.03 4.97
CA HIS A 104 2.50 -5.81 4.02
C HIS A 104 2.81 -4.60 3.13
N LYS A 105 3.15 -3.46 3.76
CA LYS A 105 3.45 -2.20 3.06
C LYS A 105 4.60 -2.35 2.05
N LEU A 106 5.64 -3.10 2.41
CA LEU A 106 6.77 -3.44 1.55
C LEU A 106 6.33 -4.11 0.26
N ILE A 107 5.56 -5.21 0.36
CA ILE A 107 5.10 -5.94 -0.84
C ILE A 107 4.16 -5.08 -1.67
N GLU A 108 3.30 -4.29 -1.03
CA GLU A 108 2.42 -3.36 -1.73
C GLU A 108 3.20 -2.33 -2.58
N GLU A 109 4.26 -1.72 -2.03
CA GLU A 109 5.11 -0.79 -2.80
C GLU A 109 5.78 -1.48 -3.99
N CYS A 110 6.31 -2.69 -3.78
CA CYS A 110 6.93 -3.48 -4.85
C CYS A 110 5.93 -3.78 -5.98
N MET A 111 4.71 -4.20 -5.62
CA MET A 111 3.65 -4.51 -6.59
C MET A 111 3.20 -3.26 -7.35
N ILE A 112 3.12 -2.11 -6.66
CA ILE A 112 2.74 -0.85 -7.30
C ILE A 112 3.81 -0.40 -8.31
N LEU A 113 5.09 -0.52 -7.97
CA LEU A 113 6.18 -0.25 -8.92
C LEU A 113 6.18 -1.21 -10.12
N ALA A 114 5.93 -2.50 -9.89
CA ALA A 114 5.82 -3.48 -10.96
C ALA A 114 4.68 -3.14 -11.92
N ASN A 115 3.51 -2.76 -11.39
CA ASN A 115 2.36 -2.35 -12.20
C ASN A 115 2.63 -1.07 -12.98
N ILE A 116 3.29 -0.08 -12.38
CA ILE A 116 3.72 1.15 -13.09
C ILE A 116 4.68 0.81 -14.22
N SER A 117 5.62 -0.11 -13.99
CA SER A 117 6.58 -0.56 -15.00
C SER A 117 5.87 -1.29 -16.15
N ALA A 118 4.90 -2.15 -15.85
CA ALA A 118 4.10 -2.85 -16.85
C ALA A 118 3.26 -1.89 -17.70
N ALA A 119 2.60 -0.92 -17.06
CA ALA A 119 1.84 0.12 -17.76
C ALA A 119 2.73 0.92 -18.73
N ARG A 120 3.92 1.34 -18.27
CA ARG A 120 4.90 2.05 -19.12
C ARG A 120 5.45 1.18 -20.25
N PHE A 121 5.64 -0.11 -19.99
CA PHE A 121 6.13 -1.06 -20.99
C PHE A 121 5.14 -1.18 -22.15
N VAL A 122 3.87 -1.40 -21.84
CA VAL A 122 2.83 -1.56 -22.86
C VAL A 122 2.51 -0.24 -23.57
N GLU A 123 2.46 0.87 -22.84
CA GLU A 123 2.29 2.21 -23.42
C GLU A 123 3.39 2.53 -24.44
N LYS A 124 4.65 2.19 -24.13
CA LYS A 124 5.78 2.36 -25.06
C LYS A 124 5.66 1.48 -26.30
N ALA A 125 5.11 0.27 -26.15
CA ALA A 125 4.84 -0.62 -27.28
C ALA A 125 3.65 -0.18 -28.15
N LYS A 126 2.82 0.75 -27.65
CA LYS A 126 1.57 1.22 -28.30
C LYS A 126 0.57 0.10 -28.57
N GLU A 127 0.64 -0.97 -27.79
CA GLU A 127 -0.29 -2.09 -27.88
C GLU A 127 -1.55 -1.78 -27.06
N PRO A 128 -2.74 -2.22 -27.50
CA PRO A 128 -3.96 -2.07 -26.73
C PRO A 128 -3.84 -2.88 -25.43
N ALA A 129 -4.05 -2.23 -24.29
CA ALA A 129 -4.07 -2.85 -22.98
C ALA A 129 -5.18 -2.33 -22.11
N LEU A 130 -5.58 -3.16 -21.15
CA LEU A 130 -6.53 -2.79 -20.12
C LEU A 130 -5.82 -1.99 -19.03
N PHE A 131 -6.22 -0.73 -18.87
CA PHE A 131 -5.74 0.13 -17.79
C PHE A 131 -6.81 0.28 -16.72
N ARG A 132 -6.36 0.36 -15.47
CA ARG A 132 -7.20 0.77 -14.35
C ARG A 132 -7.06 2.27 -14.14
N ILE A 133 -8.12 3.01 -14.45
CA ILE A 133 -8.14 4.48 -14.36
C ILE A 133 -9.03 4.86 -13.16
N HIS A 134 -8.51 5.75 -12.31
CA HIS A 134 -9.26 6.36 -11.23
C HIS A 134 -9.48 7.83 -11.55
N ASP A 135 -10.73 8.22 -11.79
CA ASP A 135 -11.09 9.60 -12.07
C ASP A 135 -10.92 10.50 -10.84
N LYS A 136 -10.72 11.79 -11.10
CA LYS A 136 -10.69 12.80 -10.05
C LYS A 136 -12.09 12.92 -9.44
N PRO A 137 -12.20 13.15 -8.11
CA PRO A 137 -13.49 13.42 -7.49
C PRO A 137 -14.13 14.66 -8.11
N THR A 138 -15.45 14.62 -8.28
CA THR A 138 -16.21 15.74 -8.85
C THR A 138 -16.24 16.93 -7.91
N THR A 139 -16.48 18.12 -8.45
CA THR A 139 -16.53 19.37 -7.65
C THR A 139 -17.65 19.31 -6.61
N GLU A 140 -18.76 18.67 -6.96
CA GLU A 140 -19.92 18.43 -6.10
C GLU A 140 -19.54 17.52 -4.92
N ALA A 141 -18.83 16.41 -5.18
CA ALA A 141 -18.37 15.50 -4.15
C ALA A 141 -17.39 16.17 -3.16
N ILE A 142 -16.48 17.00 -3.69
CA ILE A 142 -15.55 17.79 -2.85
C ILE A 142 -16.33 18.79 -1.98
N THR A 143 -17.36 19.42 -2.53
CA THR A 143 -18.17 20.42 -1.81
C THR A 143 -19.00 19.78 -0.71
N ALA A 144 -19.64 18.64 -1.00
CA ALA A 144 -20.37 17.86 0.00
C ALA A 144 -19.45 17.41 1.14
N PHE A 145 -18.24 16.92 0.82
CA PHE A 145 -17.26 16.53 1.83
C PHE A 145 -16.81 17.71 2.70
N ARG A 146 -16.62 18.90 2.13
CA ARG A 146 -16.30 20.12 2.89
C ARG A 146 -17.42 20.53 3.85
N SER A 147 -18.70 20.33 3.47
CA SER A 147 -19.83 20.61 4.37
C SER A 147 -19.74 19.76 5.64
N VAL A 148 -19.54 18.45 5.46
CA VAL A 148 -19.39 17.50 6.57
C VAL A 148 -18.21 17.87 7.48
N LEU A 149 -17.05 18.22 6.90
CA LEU A 149 -15.88 18.63 7.68
C LEU A 149 -16.11 19.94 8.46
N SER A 150 -16.87 20.87 7.87
CA SER A 150 -17.19 22.15 8.50
C SER A 150 -18.11 21.96 9.70
N GLU A 151 -19.08 21.05 9.61
CA GLU A 151 -19.94 20.64 10.74
C GLU A 151 -19.14 20.00 11.88
N LEU A 152 -18.07 19.27 11.54
CA LEU A 152 -17.14 18.65 12.51
C LEU A 152 -16.09 19.62 13.07
N GLY A 153 -16.19 20.92 12.78
CA GLY A 153 -15.31 21.96 13.32
C GLY A 153 -13.92 22.04 12.65
N SER A 154 -13.71 21.36 11.53
CA SER A 154 -12.43 21.33 10.81
C SER A 154 -12.50 22.14 9.52
N ASN A 155 -11.84 23.30 9.48
CA ASN A 155 -11.84 24.16 8.29
C ASN A 155 -10.77 23.70 7.28
N CYS A 156 -11.12 22.76 6.39
CA CYS A 156 -10.17 22.14 5.46
C CYS A 156 -10.11 22.87 4.11
N ARG A 157 -8.98 23.52 3.79
CA ARG A 157 -8.73 24.11 2.46
C ARG A 157 -8.25 23.04 1.49
N VAL A 158 -9.16 22.47 0.71
CA VAL A 158 -8.79 21.55 -0.39
C VAL A 158 -8.20 22.38 -1.54
N ALA A 159 -6.88 22.34 -1.71
CA ALA A 159 -6.19 23.01 -2.82
C ALA A 159 -6.34 22.18 -4.11
N THR A 160 -7.03 22.72 -5.11
CA THR A 160 -7.13 22.15 -6.46
C THR A 160 -5.90 22.52 -7.28
N ASN A 161 -4.78 21.82 -7.06
CA ASN A 161 -3.61 22.04 -7.92
C ASN A 161 -3.79 21.27 -9.25
N ARG A 162 -3.64 21.95 -10.39
CA ARG A 162 -3.95 21.43 -11.75
C ARG A 162 -3.15 20.17 -12.15
N SER A 163 -2.12 19.76 -11.39
CA SER A 163 -1.21 18.67 -11.76
C SER A 163 -0.82 17.70 -10.63
N ARG A 164 -1.43 17.77 -9.43
CA ARG A 164 -1.03 16.92 -8.28
C ARG A 164 -2.23 16.31 -7.56
N ALA A 165 -2.05 15.09 -7.06
CA ALA A 165 -2.99 14.43 -6.16
C ALA A 165 -3.36 15.38 -5.01
N THR A 166 -4.66 15.50 -4.71
CA THR A 166 -5.21 16.41 -3.73
C THR A 166 -4.69 16.08 -2.33
N THR A 167 -3.71 16.85 -1.84
CA THR A 167 -3.16 16.67 -0.49
C THR A 167 -4.15 17.19 0.55
N LEU A 168 -4.65 16.31 1.44
CA LEU A 168 -5.40 16.67 2.64
C LEU A 168 -4.42 17.04 3.75
N SER A 169 -3.90 18.26 3.75
CA SER A 169 -2.97 18.75 4.78
C SER A 169 -3.70 19.49 5.90
N CYS A 170 -4.58 18.81 6.64
CA CYS A 170 -5.16 19.31 7.91
C CYS A 170 -5.63 18.12 8.73
N TRP A 171 -4.73 17.46 9.47
CA TRP A 171 -5.10 16.52 10.53
C TRP A 171 -4.42 16.97 11.82
N ASN A 172 -5.18 17.61 12.71
CA ASN A 172 -4.90 17.57 14.15
C ASN A 172 -5.80 16.48 14.74
N PRO A 173 -5.29 15.61 15.64
CA PRO A 173 -6.09 14.53 16.20
C PRO A 173 -7.21 15.09 17.10
N LEU A 174 -8.46 14.68 16.84
CA LEU A 174 -9.62 14.92 17.71
C LEU A 174 -9.76 13.78 18.76
N PRO A 175 -10.35 14.04 19.94
CA PRO A 175 -10.49 13.04 21.01
C PRO A 175 -11.44 11.89 20.64
N THR A 176 -11.10 10.68 21.07
CA THR A 176 -11.60 9.37 20.62
C THR A 176 -13.04 8.98 21.01
N ASP A 177 -13.88 9.89 21.54
CA ASP A 177 -15.08 9.46 22.29
C ASP A 177 -16.43 9.62 21.58
N ARG A 178 -16.49 9.85 20.26
CA ARG A 178 -17.78 9.85 19.53
C ARG A 178 -17.58 9.54 18.05
N MET A 179 -17.74 8.27 17.65
CA MET A 179 -17.89 7.89 16.24
C MET A 179 -19.26 7.25 15.99
N PRO A 180 -20.11 7.82 15.10
CA PRO A 180 -21.23 7.10 14.53
C PRO A 180 -20.70 6.06 13.52
N LYS A 181 -21.33 4.89 13.53
CA LYS A 181 -21.03 3.77 12.62
C LYS A 181 -21.40 4.13 11.17
N CYS A 182 -20.58 3.63 10.25
CA CYS A 182 -20.85 3.40 8.83
C CYS A 182 -20.46 4.51 7.83
N CYS A 183 -19.37 4.23 7.08
CA CYS A 183 -19.33 4.30 5.62
C CYS A 183 -18.15 3.43 5.15
N LYS A 184 -18.44 2.29 4.50
CA LYS A 184 -17.44 1.43 3.86
C LYS A 184 -16.76 2.17 2.70
N PRO A 185 -15.43 2.15 2.56
CA PRO A 185 -14.78 2.36 1.28
C PRO A 185 -14.37 1.00 0.72
N CYS A 186 -14.88 0.68 -0.47
CA CYS A 186 -14.56 -0.52 -1.19
C CYS A 186 -13.07 -0.54 -1.60
N CYS A 187 -12.31 -1.48 -1.03
CA CYS A 187 -11.29 -2.21 -1.77
C CYS A 187 -11.96 -2.87 -3.00
N CYS A 188 -11.98 -2.22 -4.16
CA CYS A 188 -12.37 -2.90 -5.39
C CYS A 188 -11.14 -3.56 -6.02
N VAL A 189 -10.79 -4.73 -5.50
CA VAL A 189 -10.31 -5.85 -6.31
C VAL A 189 -11.57 -6.48 -6.91
N ARG A 190 -11.87 -6.15 -8.16
CA ARG A 190 -12.53 -6.97 -9.18
C ARG A 190 -12.49 -6.23 -10.50
#